data_AF-A0A0L1KS02-F1
#
_entry.id   AF-A0A0L1KS02-F1
#
_cell.length_a   1.000
_cell.length_b   1.000
_cell.length_c   1.000
_cell.angle_alpha   90.00
_cell.angle_beta   90.00
_cell.angle_gamma   90.00
#
_symmetry.space_group_name_H-M   'P 1'
#
loop_
_entity.id
_entity.type
_entity.pdbx_description
1 polymer ?
#
loop_
_entity_poly.entity_id
_entity_poly.type
_entity_poly.pdbx_seq_one_letter_code
_entity_poly.pdbx_strand_id
1 'polypeptide(L)'
;MFYDILAENDDSFQHKTIKHINTLPVEVRCRTYALMSVGKQLSAVKDAHLSNVFKLQKDNEELLRKLYEERRKVVDPNGGLGGVPGFWLNCLLKNETTAPMISSRDKEALQSLRDITIEYVDNDISKGFVLNFHFDSSVYLNQQVLRKTFRQNLIHGEQYLYGIEGSKISWKSDQADLTKCKESKKRKPGARFSGKHRQTESFFNFFALRHTRDMDMDSSDVRQEEEMEYEVGLEIKNQIVPFAIDYFLGERR
;
A
#
# COMPACT_ATOMS: atom_id res chain seq x y z
N MET A 1 -4.03 19.31 17.49
CA MET A 1 -2.88 19.91 18.20
C MET A 1 -2.96 19.91 19.74
N PHE A 2 -4.13 19.82 20.40
CA PHE A 2 -4.20 19.85 21.89
C PHE A 2 -4.44 18.51 22.60
N TYR A 3 -4.75 17.41 21.87
CA TYR A 3 -5.14 16.15 22.51
C TYR A 3 -4.02 15.10 22.63
N ASP A 4 -2.91 15.22 21.88
CA ASP A 4 -1.80 14.25 21.97
C ASP A 4 -0.65 14.68 22.90
N ILE A 5 -0.64 15.92 23.42
CA ILE A 5 0.36 16.34 24.42
C ILE A 5 0.03 15.81 25.84
N LEU A 6 -0.97 14.95 25.97
CA LEU A 6 -1.25 14.23 27.22
C LEU A 6 -0.82 12.75 27.15
N ALA A 7 -0.43 12.24 25.98
CA ALA A 7 -0.02 10.86 25.78
C ALA A 7 1.50 10.67 25.78
N GLU A 8 2.28 11.73 25.54
CA GLU A 8 3.71 11.69 25.83
C GLU A 8 3.92 11.92 27.34
N ASN A 9 4.49 10.91 28.01
CA ASN A 9 5.12 11.04 29.33
C ASN A 9 6.35 11.95 29.25
N ASP A 10 6.21 13.16 28.72
CA ASP A 10 7.20 14.20 28.86
C ASP A 10 6.92 14.92 30.18
N ASP A 11 7.58 14.46 31.24
CA ASP A 11 7.52 15.05 32.59
C ASP A 11 7.77 16.58 32.56
N SER A 12 8.51 17.06 31.56
CA SER A 12 8.75 18.49 31.29
C SER A 12 7.46 19.25 30.94
N PHE A 13 6.59 18.65 30.12
CA PHE A 13 5.36 19.29 29.68
C PHE A 13 4.33 19.31 30.81
N GLN A 14 4.09 18.18 31.48
CA GLN A 14 3.18 18.14 32.63
C GLN A 14 3.60 19.10 33.75
N HIS A 15 4.90 19.21 34.02
CA HIS A 15 5.43 20.17 35.00
C HIS A 15 5.19 21.63 34.60
N LYS A 16 5.35 21.97 33.31
CA LYS A 16 5.06 23.33 32.80
C LYS A 16 3.57 23.66 32.86
N THR A 17 2.70 22.71 32.51
CA THR A 17 1.25 22.88 32.56
C THR A 17 0.75 23.07 34.00
N ILE A 18 1.24 22.26 34.94
CA ILE A 18 0.88 22.39 36.37
C ILE A 18 1.37 23.73 36.94
N LYS A 19 2.59 24.15 36.60
CA LYS A 19 3.11 25.47 36.98
C LYS A 19 2.22 26.60 36.46
N HIS A 20 1.80 26.54 35.20
CA HIS A 20 0.90 27.55 34.63
C HIS A 20 -0.45 27.58 35.35
N ILE A 21 -1.08 26.41 35.57
CA ILE A 21 -2.36 26.28 36.28
C ILE A 21 -2.29 26.89 37.69
N ASN A 22 -1.16 26.76 38.38
CA ASN A 22 -0.97 27.31 39.71
C ASN A 22 -0.87 28.84 39.75
N THR A 23 -0.61 29.51 38.62
CA THR A 23 -0.63 30.99 38.51
C THR A 23 -2.03 31.58 38.35
N LEU A 24 -3.04 30.75 38.10
CA LEU A 24 -4.43 31.18 37.88
C LEU A 24 -5.15 31.48 39.21
N PRO A 25 -6.15 32.39 39.21
CA PRO A 25 -7.04 32.60 40.34
C PRO A 25 -7.69 31.29 40.81
N VAL A 26 -7.99 31.19 42.11
CA VAL A 26 -8.46 29.94 42.73
C VAL A 26 -9.73 29.40 42.05
N GLU A 27 -10.71 30.26 41.73
CA GLU A 27 -11.94 29.82 41.06
C GLU A 27 -11.65 29.29 39.65
N VAL A 28 -10.71 29.91 38.94
CA VAL A 28 -10.31 29.49 37.59
C VAL A 28 -9.57 28.16 37.65
N ARG A 29 -8.64 28.00 38.61
CA ARG A 29 -7.89 26.75 38.81
C ARG A 29 -8.80 25.55 39.09
N CYS A 30 -9.81 25.72 39.95
CA CYS A 30 -10.80 24.68 40.22
C CYS A 30 -11.56 24.26 38.95
N ARG A 31 -11.98 25.22 38.12
CA ARG A 31 -12.64 24.95 36.84
C ARG A 31 -11.69 24.28 35.84
N THR A 32 -10.42 24.69 35.78
CA THR A 32 -9.41 24.08 34.92
C THR A 32 -9.17 22.62 35.30
N TYR A 33 -9.09 22.27 36.58
CA TYR A 33 -8.98 20.87 37.01
C TYR A 33 -10.23 20.06 36.65
N ALA A 34 -11.43 20.64 36.78
CA ALA A 34 -12.66 19.99 36.34
C ALA A 34 -12.65 19.73 34.82
N LEU A 35 -12.20 20.70 34.01
CA LEU A 35 -12.01 20.55 32.56
C LEU A 35 -11.00 19.45 32.22
N MET A 36 -9.87 19.36 32.95
CA MET A 36 -8.90 18.28 32.75
C MET A 36 -9.52 16.90 33.04
N SER A 37 -10.36 16.80 34.08
CA SER A 37 -11.10 15.56 34.39
C SER A 37 -12.04 15.16 33.25
N VAL A 38 -12.79 16.13 32.70
CA VAL A 38 -13.63 15.90 31.51
C VAL A 38 -12.79 15.48 30.30
N GLY A 39 -11.64 16.12 30.08
CA GLY A 39 -10.70 15.76 29.01
C GLY A 39 -10.21 14.31 29.11
N LYS A 40 -9.91 13.83 30.33
CA LYS A 40 -9.55 12.42 30.56
C LYS A 40 -10.69 11.47 30.23
N GLN A 41 -11.92 11.81 30.62
CA GLN A 41 -13.10 11.00 30.27
C GLN A 41 -13.32 10.94 28.76
N LEU A 42 -13.14 12.07 28.05
CA LEU A 42 -13.23 12.12 26.59
C LEU A 42 -12.17 11.23 25.93
N SER A 43 -10.92 11.25 26.41
CA SER A 43 -9.86 10.37 25.90
C SER A 43 -10.22 8.91 26.10
N ALA A 44 -10.66 8.53 27.31
CA ALA A 44 -11.03 7.16 27.61
C ALA A 44 -12.15 6.63 26.70
N VAL A 45 -13.14 7.47 26.38
CA VAL A 45 -14.21 7.11 25.42
C VAL A 45 -13.64 6.92 24.01
N LYS A 46 -12.74 7.80 23.56
CA LYS A 46 -12.09 7.68 22.24
C LYS A 46 -11.24 6.42 22.14
N ASP A 47 -10.45 6.12 23.16
CA ASP A 47 -9.59 4.94 23.21
C ASP A 47 -10.41 3.65 23.19
N ALA A 48 -11.51 3.61 23.96
CA ALA A 48 -12.45 2.49 23.94
C ALA A 48 -13.14 2.33 22.58
N HIS A 49 -13.52 3.43 21.93
CA HIS A 49 -14.09 3.40 20.58
C HIS A 49 -13.10 2.84 19.56
N LEU A 50 -11.86 3.36 19.54
CA LEU A 50 -10.82 2.88 18.64
C LEU A 50 -10.52 1.39 18.86
N SER A 51 -10.40 0.97 20.13
CA SER A 51 -10.21 -0.45 20.47
C SER A 51 -11.32 -1.35 19.92
N ASN A 52 -12.58 -0.92 20.05
CA ASN A 52 -13.72 -1.65 19.49
C ASN A 52 -13.70 -1.71 17.96
N VAL A 53 -13.37 -0.59 17.30
CA VAL A 53 -13.23 -0.52 15.84
C VAL A 53 -12.14 -1.48 15.36
N PHE A 54 -10.96 -1.48 16.01
CA PHE A 54 -9.88 -2.39 15.66
C PHE A 54 -10.26 -3.86 15.83
N LYS A 55 -10.97 -4.20 16.90
CA LYS A 55 -11.46 -5.56 17.11
C LYS A 55 -12.41 -5.98 16.00
N LEU A 56 -13.39 -5.14 15.67
CA LEU A 56 -14.35 -5.43 14.60
C LEU A 56 -13.69 -5.55 13.23
N GLN A 57 -12.71 -4.69 12.93
CA GLN A 57 -11.93 -4.76 11.70
C GLN A 57 -11.17 -6.08 11.59
N LYS A 58 -10.49 -6.50 12.66
CA LYS A 58 -9.78 -7.78 12.70
C LYS A 58 -10.71 -8.97 12.48
N ASP A 59 -11.86 -9.00 13.16
CA ASP A 59 -12.84 -10.07 13.01
C ASP A 59 -13.38 -10.13 11.56
N ASN A 60 -13.65 -8.97 10.96
CA ASN A 60 -14.07 -8.87 9.56
C ASN A 60 -13.00 -9.35 8.57
N GLU A 61 -11.73 -9.01 8.81
CA GLU A 61 -10.61 -9.45 7.98
C GLU A 61 -10.42 -10.97 8.02
N GLU A 62 -10.63 -11.60 9.17
CA GLU A 62 -10.59 -13.06 9.26
C GLU A 62 -11.69 -13.72 8.44
N LEU A 63 -12.88 -13.12 8.38
CA LEU A 63 -13.98 -13.58 7.52
C LEU A 63 -13.66 -13.36 6.04
N LEU A 64 -13.19 -12.17 5.67
CA LEU A 64 -12.80 -11.84 4.29
C LEU A 64 -11.68 -12.76 3.79
N ARG A 65 -10.68 -13.05 4.64
CA ARG A 65 -9.58 -13.96 4.30
C ARG A 65 -10.08 -15.36 3.93
N LYS A 66 -11.07 -15.88 4.66
CA LYS A 66 -11.70 -17.17 4.31
C LYS A 66 -12.37 -17.12 2.94
N LEU A 67 -13.13 -16.05 2.65
CA LEU A 67 -13.80 -15.88 1.37
C LEU A 67 -12.82 -15.68 0.20
N TYR A 68 -11.73 -14.93 0.42
CA TYR A 68 -10.69 -14.75 -0.58
C TYR A 68 -9.95 -16.04 -0.88
N GLU A 69 -9.70 -16.90 0.11
CA GLU A 69 -9.13 -18.23 -0.13
C GLU A 69 -10.09 -19.12 -0.94
N GLU A 70 -11.39 -19.07 -0.67
CA GLU A 70 -12.38 -19.79 -1.50
C GLU A 70 -12.40 -19.25 -2.94
N ARG A 71 -12.34 -17.92 -3.14
CA ARG A 71 -12.20 -17.33 -4.48
C ARG A 71 -10.93 -17.81 -5.17
N ARG A 72 -9.80 -17.84 -4.45
CA ARG A 72 -8.51 -18.28 -4.98
C ARG A 72 -8.60 -19.72 -5.52
N LYS A 73 -9.26 -20.64 -4.80
CA LYS A 73 -9.46 -22.04 -5.26
C LYS A 73 -10.24 -22.15 -6.57
N VAL A 74 -11.17 -21.22 -6.82
CA VAL A 74 -11.97 -21.20 -8.06
C VAL A 74 -11.20 -20.55 -9.21
N VAL A 75 -10.47 -19.47 -8.92
CA VAL A 75 -9.72 -18.70 -9.93
C VAL A 75 -8.44 -19.41 -10.36
N ASP A 76 -7.73 -20.04 -9.44
CA ASP A 76 -6.44 -20.66 -9.72
C ASP A 76 -6.59 -21.90 -10.64
N PRO A 77 -6.02 -21.88 -11.86
CA PRO A 77 -6.09 -23.01 -12.78
C PRO A 77 -5.44 -24.29 -12.24
N ASN A 78 -4.54 -24.18 -11.27
CA ASN A 78 -3.91 -25.33 -10.63
C ASN A 78 -4.82 -25.98 -9.55
N GLY A 79 -5.99 -25.39 -9.25
CA GLY A 79 -6.97 -25.86 -8.27
C GLY A 79 -7.85 -27.03 -8.72
N GLY A 80 -7.58 -27.64 -9.89
CA GLY A 80 -8.22 -28.89 -10.33
C GLY A 80 -9.42 -28.77 -11.27
N LEU A 81 -9.93 -27.55 -11.52
CA LEU A 81 -11.05 -27.29 -12.45
C LEU A 81 -10.67 -26.45 -13.68
N GLY A 82 -9.37 -26.27 -13.96
CA GLY A 82 -8.89 -25.44 -15.07
C GLY A 82 -8.95 -23.92 -14.80
N GLY A 83 -9.52 -23.50 -13.66
CA GLY A 83 -9.52 -22.13 -13.14
C GLY A 83 -10.18 -21.10 -14.05
N VAL A 84 -9.89 -19.82 -13.79
CA VAL A 84 -10.34 -18.69 -14.60
C VAL A 84 -9.11 -17.99 -15.19
N PRO A 85 -8.66 -18.39 -16.39
CA PRO A 85 -7.45 -17.84 -17.00
C PRO A 85 -7.50 -16.31 -17.14
N GLY A 86 -6.42 -15.65 -16.73
CA GLY A 86 -6.27 -14.20 -16.84
C GLY A 86 -7.26 -13.40 -15.99
N PHE A 87 -7.86 -13.98 -14.95
CA PHE A 87 -8.80 -13.30 -14.06
C PHE A 87 -8.26 -11.94 -13.56
N TRP A 88 -7.10 -11.94 -12.89
CA TRP A 88 -6.55 -10.71 -12.32
C TRP A 88 -6.07 -9.70 -13.36
N LEU A 89 -5.44 -10.16 -14.45
CA LEU A 89 -5.09 -9.28 -15.57
C LEU A 89 -6.35 -8.58 -16.10
N ASN A 90 -7.44 -9.33 -16.25
CA ASN A 90 -8.71 -8.76 -16.67
C ASN A 90 -9.20 -7.72 -15.66
N CYS A 91 -9.23 -8.02 -14.36
CA CYS A 91 -9.66 -7.04 -13.35
C CYS A 91 -8.84 -5.75 -13.42
N LEU A 92 -7.51 -5.86 -13.48
CA LEU A 92 -6.61 -4.71 -13.55
C LEU A 92 -6.77 -3.90 -14.85
N LEU A 93 -7.12 -4.54 -15.96
CA LEU A 93 -7.39 -3.86 -17.23
C LEU A 93 -8.77 -3.18 -17.29
N LYS A 94 -9.72 -3.57 -16.43
CA LYS A 94 -11.02 -2.89 -16.33
C LYS A 94 -10.98 -1.67 -15.42
N ASN A 95 -10.10 -1.67 -14.42
CA ASN A 95 -9.95 -0.57 -13.47
C ASN A 95 -9.29 0.66 -14.10
N GLU A 96 -9.93 1.83 -13.98
CA GLU A 96 -9.47 3.09 -14.57
C GLU A 96 -8.08 3.55 -14.10
N THR A 97 -7.69 3.22 -12.87
CA THR A 97 -6.39 3.60 -12.31
C THR A 97 -5.26 2.68 -12.79
N THR A 98 -5.47 1.36 -12.78
CA THR A 98 -4.41 0.41 -13.13
C THR A 98 -4.29 0.14 -14.63
N ALA A 99 -5.38 0.27 -15.40
CA ALA A 99 -5.35 -0.04 -16.83
C ALA A 99 -4.35 0.83 -17.62
N PRO A 100 -4.24 2.15 -17.41
CA PRO A 100 -3.24 2.99 -18.08
C PRO A 100 -1.79 2.62 -17.74
N MET A 101 -1.56 2.00 -16.58
CA MET A 101 -0.23 1.58 -16.16
C MET A 101 0.25 0.30 -16.86
N ILE A 102 -0.67 -0.49 -17.45
CA ILE A 102 -0.37 -1.79 -18.04
C ILE A 102 -0.06 -1.64 -19.53
N SER A 103 1.21 -1.78 -19.88
CA SER A 103 1.63 -1.81 -21.28
C SER A 103 1.28 -3.14 -21.95
N SER A 104 1.25 -3.16 -23.29
CA SER A 104 1.01 -4.40 -24.05
C SER A 104 2.00 -5.51 -23.73
N ARG A 105 3.24 -5.17 -23.35
CA ARG A 105 4.29 -6.15 -22.98
C ARG A 105 4.07 -6.74 -21.58
N ASP A 106 3.42 -5.99 -20.69
CA ASP A 106 3.14 -6.45 -19.32
C ASP A 106 2.05 -7.52 -19.30
N LYS A 107 1.13 -7.50 -20.28
CA LYS A 107 0.00 -8.42 -20.36
C LYS A 107 0.45 -9.88 -20.32
N GLU A 108 1.51 -10.24 -21.04
CA GLU A 108 2.01 -11.63 -21.09
C GLU A 108 2.54 -12.09 -19.73
N ALA A 109 3.25 -11.23 -18.99
CA ALA A 109 3.70 -11.55 -17.63
C ALA A 109 2.51 -11.61 -16.66
N LEU A 110 1.58 -10.66 -16.75
CA LEU A 110 0.38 -10.61 -15.90
C LEU A 110 -0.62 -11.74 -16.16
N GLN A 111 -0.55 -12.45 -17.30
CA GLN A 111 -1.31 -13.69 -17.50
C GLN A 111 -0.96 -14.77 -16.46
N SER A 112 0.27 -14.73 -15.93
CA SER A 112 0.70 -15.65 -14.87
C SER A 112 0.32 -15.20 -13.46
N LEU A 113 -0.34 -14.04 -13.29
CA LEU A 113 -0.83 -13.56 -12.00
C LEU A 113 -2.02 -14.41 -11.54
N ARG A 114 -1.86 -15.07 -10.40
CA ARG A 114 -2.80 -16.02 -9.80
C ARG A 114 -3.61 -15.43 -8.67
N ASP A 115 -2.99 -14.59 -7.86
CA ASP A 115 -3.68 -13.96 -6.74
C ASP A 115 -3.09 -12.60 -6.36
N ILE A 116 -3.92 -11.75 -5.78
CA ILE A 116 -3.51 -10.52 -5.12
C ILE A 116 -4.05 -10.59 -3.69
N THR A 117 -3.13 -10.68 -2.74
CA THR A 117 -3.47 -10.78 -1.31
C THR A 117 -3.00 -9.54 -0.56
N ILE A 118 -3.71 -9.23 0.52
CA ILE A 118 -3.42 -8.11 1.41
C ILE A 118 -2.99 -8.69 2.75
N GLU A 119 -1.82 -8.27 3.22
CA GLU A 119 -1.35 -8.49 4.59
C GLU A 119 -1.17 -7.13 5.30
N TYR A 120 -1.02 -7.15 6.62
CA TYR A 120 -0.80 -5.94 7.40
C TYR A 120 0.58 -5.95 8.04
N VAL A 121 1.20 -4.77 8.10
CA VAL A 121 2.52 -4.60 8.71
C VAL A 121 2.45 -5.02 10.18
N ASP A 122 3.31 -5.94 10.60
CA ASP A 122 3.32 -6.55 11.94
C ASP A 122 1.96 -7.17 12.38
N ASN A 123 1.09 -7.55 11.43
CA ASN A 123 -0.29 -7.97 11.69
C ASN A 123 -1.14 -6.88 12.40
N ASP A 124 -0.85 -5.62 12.13
CA ASP A 124 -1.52 -4.46 12.71
C ASP A 124 -2.05 -3.54 11.61
N ILE A 125 -3.37 -3.46 11.49
CA ILE A 125 -4.06 -2.64 10.49
C ILE A 125 -3.71 -1.15 10.60
N SER A 126 -3.28 -0.68 11.78
CA SER A 126 -2.89 0.71 12.00
C SER A 126 -1.50 1.05 11.47
N LYS A 127 -0.66 0.03 11.22
CA LYS A 127 0.73 0.19 10.78
C LYS A 127 0.90 0.19 9.26
N GLY A 128 -0.18 -0.03 8.53
CA GLY A 128 -0.20 -0.09 7.08
C GLY A 128 -0.31 -1.50 6.53
N PHE A 129 -0.20 -1.64 5.21
CA PHE A 129 -0.56 -2.84 4.48
C PHE A 129 0.48 -3.24 3.44
N VAL A 130 0.41 -4.50 3.04
CA VAL A 130 1.31 -5.14 2.10
C VAL A 130 0.47 -5.80 1.01
N LEU A 131 0.70 -5.41 -0.23
CA LEU A 131 0.14 -6.08 -1.40
C LEU A 131 1.12 -7.15 -1.87
N ASN A 132 0.68 -8.40 -1.89
CA ASN A 132 1.44 -9.52 -2.43
C ASN A 132 0.77 -10.02 -3.72
N PHE A 133 1.51 -9.94 -4.83
CA PHE A 133 1.10 -10.41 -6.15
C PHE A 133 1.73 -11.77 -6.39
N HIS A 134 0.90 -12.80 -6.46
CA HIS A 134 1.31 -14.20 -6.59
C HIS A 134 1.28 -14.62 -8.05
N PHE A 135 2.43 -14.96 -8.59
CA PHE A 135 2.65 -15.39 -9.97
C PHE A 135 3.02 -16.87 -10.01
N ASP A 136 2.51 -17.56 -11.03
CA ASP A 136 3.06 -18.84 -11.44
C ASP A 136 4.44 -18.68 -12.08
N SER A 137 5.12 -19.81 -12.28
CA SER A 137 6.36 -19.84 -13.07
C SER A 137 6.09 -19.24 -14.46
N SER A 138 6.80 -18.17 -14.80
CA SER A 138 6.66 -17.45 -16.07
C SER A 138 8.01 -17.36 -16.79
N VAL A 139 8.01 -16.95 -18.06
CA VAL A 139 9.26 -16.68 -18.79
C VAL A 139 9.92 -15.36 -18.37
N TYR A 140 9.24 -14.54 -17.56
CA TYR A 140 9.71 -13.21 -17.18
C TYR A 140 10.36 -13.17 -15.80
N LEU A 141 9.76 -13.82 -14.81
CA LEU A 141 10.11 -13.68 -13.38
C LEU A 141 10.73 -14.97 -12.82
N ASN A 142 11.78 -14.83 -12.00
CA ASN A 142 12.33 -15.95 -11.23
C ASN A 142 11.58 -16.20 -9.92
N GLN A 143 11.02 -15.15 -9.33
CA GLN A 143 10.28 -15.22 -8.08
C GLN A 143 8.77 -15.34 -8.34
N GLN A 144 8.07 -15.98 -7.42
CA GLN A 144 6.62 -16.17 -7.49
C GLN A 144 5.83 -15.07 -6.80
N VAL A 145 6.45 -14.23 -5.98
CA VAL A 145 5.75 -13.17 -5.26
C VAL A 145 6.45 -11.84 -5.47
N LEU A 146 5.70 -10.84 -5.95
CA LEU A 146 6.12 -9.44 -5.93
C LEU A 146 5.34 -8.72 -4.83
N ARG A 147 6.05 -7.96 -3.99
CA ARG A 147 5.49 -7.28 -2.82
C ARG A 147 5.61 -5.77 -2.95
N LYS A 148 4.57 -5.05 -2.51
CA LYS A 148 4.58 -3.61 -2.29
C LYS A 148 4.05 -3.33 -0.89
N THR A 149 4.80 -2.61 -0.08
CA THR A 149 4.46 -2.29 1.31
C THR A 149 4.22 -0.80 1.47
N PHE A 150 3.14 -0.44 2.15
CA PHE A 150 2.81 0.93 2.53
C PHE A 150 2.75 0.98 4.06
N ARG A 151 3.68 1.72 4.68
CA ARG A 151 3.77 1.87 6.13
C ARG A 151 3.07 3.14 6.58
N GLN A 152 2.20 3.00 7.56
CA GLN A 152 1.34 4.06 8.06
C GLN A 152 1.44 4.17 9.58
N ASN A 153 1.15 5.35 10.11
CA ASN A 153 0.86 5.53 11.53
C ASN A 153 -0.56 6.05 11.68
N LEU A 154 -1.29 5.54 12.65
CA LEU A 154 -2.57 6.12 13.04
C LEU A 154 -2.33 7.20 14.10
N ILE A 155 -2.51 8.46 13.73
CA ILE A 155 -2.39 9.61 14.62
C ILE A 155 -3.77 10.26 14.68
N HIS A 156 -4.34 10.39 15.88
CA HIS A 156 -5.68 10.97 16.09
C HIS A 156 -6.83 10.32 15.28
N GLY A 157 -6.70 9.04 14.89
CA GLY A 157 -7.68 8.36 14.05
C GLY A 157 -7.52 8.60 12.55
N GLU A 158 -6.49 9.34 12.14
CA GLU A 158 -6.12 9.54 10.74
C GLU A 158 -4.86 8.74 10.39
N GLN A 159 -4.83 8.17 9.19
CA GLN A 159 -3.69 7.38 8.71
C GLN A 159 -2.68 8.27 7.99
N TYR A 160 -1.44 8.27 8.46
CA TYR A 160 -0.34 9.01 7.87
C TYR A 160 0.68 8.05 7.26
N LEU A 161 0.88 8.14 5.94
CA LEU A 161 1.89 7.37 5.23
C LEU A 161 3.29 7.89 5.59
N TYR A 162 4.22 7.01 5.95
CA TYR A 162 5.60 7.39 6.26
C TYR A 162 6.67 6.58 5.51
N GLY A 163 6.26 5.53 4.77
CA GLY A 163 7.18 4.76 3.95
C GLY A 163 6.47 3.89 2.91
N ILE A 164 7.10 3.78 1.74
CA ILE A 164 6.71 2.89 0.67
C ILE A 164 7.91 2.01 0.33
N GLU A 165 7.73 0.69 0.32
CA GLU A 165 8.79 -0.27 -0.02
C GLU A 165 8.33 -1.16 -1.17
N GLY A 166 9.11 -1.20 -2.25
CA GLY A 166 8.91 -2.13 -3.36
C GLY A 166 9.63 -3.46 -3.17
N SER A 167 9.61 -4.29 -4.20
CA SER A 167 10.35 -5.55 -4.28
C SER A 167 11.33 -5.53 -5.42
N LYS A 168 12.56 -6.00 -5.17
CA LYS A 168 13.52 -6.19 -6.27
C LYS A 168 12.96 -7.23 -7.24
N ILE A 169 12.73 -6.82 -8.48
CA ILE A 169 12.31 -7.78 -9.51
C ILE A 169 13.52 -8.57 -10.01
N SER A 170 13.51 -9.89 -9.79
CA SER A 170 14.45 -10.83 -10.39
C SER A 170 13.91 -11.30 -11.73
N TRP A 171 14.28 -10.58 -12.79
CA TRP A 171 13.98 -10.95 -14.17
C TRP A 171 14.81 -12.16 -14.63
N LYS A 172 14.23 -13.02 -15.48
CA LYS A 172 14.92 -14.19 -16.03
C LYS A 172 16.07 -13.84 -16.97
N SER A 173 16.01 -12.69 -17.63
CA SER A 173 17.04 -12.15 -18.52
C SER A 173 16.84 -10.65 -18.74
N ASP A 174 17.82 -9.97 -19.34
CA ASP A 174 17.70 -8.56 -19.73
C ASP A 174 16.61 -8.31 -20.79
N GLN A 175 16.25 -9.35 -21.55
CA GLN A 175 15.16 -9.31 -22.54
C GLN A 175 13.79 -9.48 -21.89
N ALA A 176 13.75 -10.19 -20.76
CA ALA A 176 12.54 -10.36 -19.95
C ALA A 176 12.25 -9.13 -19.08
N ASP A 177 13.20 -8.20 -18.92
CA ASP A 177 13.01 -6.97 -18.16
C ASP A 177 12.04 -6.02 -18.87
N LEU A 178 10.79 -6.05 -18.42
CA LEU A 178 9.70 -5.25 -18.98
C LEU A 178 9.81 -3.77 -18.61
N THR A 179 10.60 -3.43 -17.59
CA THR A 179 10.85 -2.05 -17.15
C THR A 179 11.91 -1.34 -18.00
N LYS A 180 12.49 -2.04 -18.98
CA LYS A 180 13.48 -1.49 -19.91
C LYS A 180 13.07 -1.71 -21.36
N CYS A 181 13.55 -0.84 -22.24
CA CYS A 181 13.42 -0.98 -23.69
C CYS A 181 14.78 -0.79 -24.36
N LYS A 182 15.08 -1.62 -25.37
CA LYS A 182 16.27 -1.48 -26.22
C LYS A 182 15.96 -0.47 -27.32
N GLU A 183 16.64 0.67 -27.31
CA GLU A 183 16.54 1.62 -28.41
C GLU A 183 17.37 1.12 -29.60
N SER A 184 16.72 0.56 -30.63
CA SER A 184 17.38 0.28 -31.90
C SER A 184 17.52 1.59 -32.68
N LYS A 185 18.59 2.35 -32.44
CA LYS A 185 18.97 3.39 -33.40
C LYS A 185 19.26 2.68 -34.73
N LYS A 186 18.44 2.91 -35.76
CA LYS A 186 18.76 2.51 -37.15
C LYS A 186 20.14 3.11 -37.47
N ARG A 187 21.14 2.27 -37.77
CA ARG A 187 22.49 2.74 -38.13
C ARG A 187 22.74 2.57 -39.63
N LYS A 188 23.54 3.50 -40.15
CA LYS A 188 24.31 3.36 -41.39
C LYS A 188 25.22 2.11 -41.33
N PRO A 189 25.55 1.48 -42.47
CA PRO A 189 26.32 0.23 -42.50
C PRO A 189 27.70 0.42 -41.86
N GLY A 190 28.10 -0.48 -40.94
CA GLY A 190 29.50 -0.62 -40.48
C GLY A 190 29.81 -0.27 -39.02
N ALA A 191 28.83 -0.02 -38.13
CA ALA A 191 29.14 0.41 -36.78
C ALA A 191 28.55 -0.47 -35.66
N ARG A 192 29.42 -0.93 -34.73
CA ARG A 192 29.14 -1.91 -33.66
C ARG A 192 27.97 -1.50 -32.75
N PHE A 193 27.07 -2.45 -32.47
CA PHE A 193 25.88 -2.27 -31.64
C PHE A 193 26.25 -1.92 -30.20
N SER A 194 25.88 -0.73 -29.72
CA SER A 194 25.87 -0.38 -28.30
C SER A 194 24.47 0.09 -27.92
N GLY A 195 23.55 -0.87 -27.77
CA GLY A 195 22.20 -0.58 -27.29
C GLY A 195 22.26 -0.20 -25.82
N LYS A 196 22.10 1.09 -25.49
CA LYS A 196 21.80 1.51 -24.11
C LYS A 196 20.32 1.20 -23.85
N HIS A 197 20.05 0.46 -22.79
CA HIS A 197 18.67 0.24 -22.31
C HIS A 197 18.15 1.54 -21.69
N ARG A 198 16.94 1.97 -22.07
CA ARG A 198 16.23 3.09 -21.44
C ARG A 198 15.09 2.54 -20.58
N GLN A 199 14.83 3.15 -19.43
CA GLN A 199 13.60 2.89 -18.67
C GLN A 199 12.39 3.20 -19.54
N THR A 200 11.34 2.40 -19.38
CA THR A 200 10.11 2.48 -20.17
C THR A 200 8.91 2.34 -19.24
N GLU A 201 7.77 2.84 -19.70
CA GLU A 201 6.48 2.60 -19.02
C GLU A 201 6.19 1.10 -18.96
N SER A 202 5.91 0.64 -17.75
CA SER A 202 5.57 -0.74 -17.42
C SER A 202 4.86 -0.76 -16.06
N PHE A 203 3.84 -1.60 -15.93
CA PHE A 203 3.15 -1.83 -14.66
C PHE A 203 4.13 -2.26 -13.56
N PHE A 204 5.18 -3.00 -13.93
CA PHE A 204 6.18 -3.51 -12.99
C PHE A 204 7.05 -2.42 -12.34
N ASN A 205 7.03 -1.19 -12.86
CA ASN A 205 7.63 -0.04 -12.17
C ASN A 205 6.96 0.22 -10.82
N PHE A 206 5.70 -0.19 -10.62
CA PHE A 206 5.02 -0.13 -9.33
C PHE A 206 5.79 -0.85 -8.21
N PHE A 207 6.52 -1.94 -8.53
CA PHE A 207 7.30 -2.68 -7.55
C PHE A 207 8.74 -2.19 -7.39
N ALA A 208 9.16 -1.15 -8.11
CA ALA A 208 10.53 -0.68 -8.07
C ALA A 208 10.98 -0.44 -6.61
N LEU A 209 12.20 -0.89 -6.30
CA LEU A 209 12.82 -0.61 -5.01
C LEU A 209 13.05 0.90 -4.92
N ARG A 210 12.26 1.59 -4.10
CA ARG A 210 12.62 2.91 -3.60
C ARG A 210 13.55 2.68 -2.43
N HIS A 211 14.82 3.07 -2.56
CA HIS A 211 15.69 3.17 -1.41
C HIS A 211 15.11 4.26 -0.51
N THR A 212 14.72 3.87 0.69
CA THR A 212 14.33 4.77 1.77
C THR A 212 15.34 5.91 1.87
N ARG A 213 14.92 7.11 1.48
CA ARG A 213 15.54 8.41 1.81
C ARG A 213 17.07 8.42 1.72
N ASP A 214 17.62 8.68 0.53
CA ASP A 214 18.72 9.65 0.54
C ASP A 214 18.07 10.97 0.98
N MET A 215 18.46 11.44 2.16
CA MET A 215 17.86 12.60 2.87
C MET A 215 17.92 13.91 2.05
N ASP A 216 18.49 13.88 0.85
CA ASP A 216 18.65 15.01 -0.07
C ASP A 216 17.61 15.04 -1.21
N MET A 217 16.64 14.11 -1.23
CA MET A 217 15.59 14.02 -2.28
C MET A 217 14.15 14.30 -1.79
N ASP A 218 13.97 15.15 -0.79
CA ASP A 218 12.65 15.65 -0.37
C ASP A 218 12.14 16.77 -1.30
N SER A 219 12.10 16.50 -2.61
CA SER A 219 11.51 17.41 -3.59
C SER A 219 9.99 17.24 -3.64
N SER A 220 9.27 18.28 -4.10
CA SER A 220 7.82 18.20 -4.34
C SER A 220 7.43 17.03 -5.23
N ASP A 221 8.26 16.73 -6.22
CA ASP A 221 7.99 15.75 -7.26
C ASP A 221 8.05 14.32 -6.69
N VAL A 222 9.01 14.05 -5.79
CA VAL A 222 9.11 12.75 -5.10
C VAL A 222 7.88 12.51 -4.22
N ARG A 223 7.43 13.52 -3.48
CA ARG A 223 6.21 13.41 -2.65
C ARG A 223 4.96 13.14 -3.49
N GLN A 224 4.83 13.84 -4.62
CA GLN A 224 3.71 13.61 -5.54
C GLN A 224 3.72 12.20 -6.12
N GLU A 225 4.89 11.67 -6.49
CA GLU A 225 5.03 10.28 -6.92
C GLU A 225 4.63 9.28 -5.82
N GLU A 226 5.04 9.51 -4.58
CA GLU A 226 4.67 8.67 -3.44
C GLU A 226 3.15 8.69 -3.18
N GLU A 227 2.52 9.86 -3.26
CA GLU A 227 1.07 10.03 -3.15
C GLU A 227 0.34 9.25 -4.26
N MET A 228 0.77 9.40 -5.52
CA MET A 228 0.18 8.64 -6.64
C MET A 228 0.36 7.12 -6.47
N GLU A 229 1.54 6.66 -6.05
CA GLU A 229 1.77 5.23 -5.78
C GLU A 229 0.89 4.71 -4.65
N TYR A 230 0.68 5.54 -3.62
CA TYR A 230 -0.18 5.21 -2.50
C TYR A 230 -1.65 5.15 -2.90
N GLU A 231 -2.14 6.07 -3.74
CA GLU A 231 -3.47 6.02 -4.32
C GLU A 231 -3.69 4.73 -5.11
N VAL A 232 -2.74 4.33 -5.97
CA VAL A 232 -2.80 3.03 -6.68
C VAL A 232 -2.83 1.87 -5.68
N GLY A 233 -2.03 1.93 -4.62
CA GLY A 233 -2.03 0.91 -3.56
C GLY A 233 -3.38 0.79 -2.85
N LEU A 234 -4.02 1.93 -2.53
CA LEU A 234 -5.35 1.98 -1.94
C LEU A 234 -6.42 1.47 -2.91
N GLU A 235 -6.33 1.81 -4.18
CA GLU A 235 -7.25 1.35 -5.21
C GLU A 235 -7.23 -0.19 -5.31
N ILE A 236 -6.03 -0.78 -5.33
CA ILE A 236 -5.89 -2.23 -5.36
C ILE A 236 -6.45 -2.86 -4.08
N LYS A 237 -6.13 -2.28 -2.91
CA LYS A 237 -6.57 -2.79 -1.60
C LYS A 237 -8.09 -2.70 -1.40
N ASN A 238 -8.69 -1.56 -1.72
CA ASN A 238 -10.05 -1.20 -1.33
C ASN A 238 -11.07 -1.40 -2.46
N GLN A 239 -10.64 -1.38 -3.73
CA GLN A 239 -11.52 -1.56 -4.88
C GLN A 239 -11.24 -2.88 -5.61
N ILE A 240 -10.05 -3.08 -6.16
CA ILE A 240 -9.80 -4.21 -7.06
C ILE A 240 -9.89 -5.55 -6.32
N VAL A 241 -9.24 -5.69 -5.16
CA VAL A 241 -9.25 -6.97 -4.42
C VAL A 241 -10.65 -7.31 -3.88
N PRO A 242 -11.40 -6.41 -3.22
CA PRO A 242 -12.73 -6.76 -2.71
C PRO A 242 -13.77 -6.99 -3.79
N PHE A 243 -13.68 -6.26 -4.91
CA PHE A 243 -14.67 -6.28 -5.99
C PHE A 243 -14.13 -6.89 -7.29
N ALA A 244 -13.16 -7.80 -7.17
CA ALA A 244 -12.50 -8.42 -8.32
C ALA A 244 -13.50 -9.10 -9.28
N ILE A 245 -14.58 -9.68 -8.75
CA ILE A 245 -15.61 -10.34 -9.57
C ILE A 245 -16.36 -9.29 -10.42
N ASP A 246 -16.79 -8.19 -9.84
CA ASP A 246 -17.47 -7.09 -10.56
C ASP A 246 -16.58 -6.52 -11.68
N TYR A 247 -15.29 -6.31 -11.40
CA TYR A 247 -14.32 -5.88 -12.42
C TYR A 247 -14.12 -6.93 -13.52
N PHE A 248 -14.06 -8.21 -13.15
CA PHE A 248 -13.91 -9.29 -14.12
C PHE A 248 -15.12 -9.37 -15.06
N LEU A 249 -16.33 -9.28 -14.52
CA LEU A 249 -17.60 -9.29 -15.25
C LEU A 249 -17.87 -7.99 -16.00
N GLY A 250 -17.16 -6.91 -15.68
CA GLY A 250 -17.33 -5.60 -16.30
C GLY A 250 -18.51 -4.80 -15.76
N GLU A 251 -19.03 -5.18 -14.59
CA GLU A 251 -20.06 -4.45 -13.84
C GLU A 251 -19.47 -3.23 -13.12
N ARG A 252 -18.14 -3.21 -12.96
CA ARG A 252 -17.36 -2.08 -12.43
C ARG A 252 -16.24 -1.69 -13.39
N ARG A 253 -15.91 -0.40 -13.40
CA ARG A 253 -14.78 0.21 -14.13
C ARG A 253 -13.99 1.08 -13.16
#